data_AF-A0A2H9SRM4-F1
#
_entry.id   AF-A0A2H9SRM4-F1
#
_cell.length_a   1.000
_cell.length_b   1.000
_cell.length_c   1.000
_cell.angle_alpha   90.00
_cell.angle_beta   90.00
_cell.angle_gamma   90.00
#
_symmetry.space_group_name_H-M   'P 1'
#
loop_
_entity.id
_entity.type
_entity.pdbx_description
1 polymer ?
#
loop_
_entity_poly.entity_id
_entity_poly.type
_entity_poly.pdbx_seq_one_letter_code
_entity_poly.pdbx_strand_id
1 'polypeptide(L)' 'MKLKIGVMGSASGKLPKAHKLLAYELGCAIAENDCITVTGACPGFPLEAAKGASRKGGAVCRDISCIE' A
#
# COMPACT_ATOMS: atom_id res chain seq x y z
N MET A 1 -7.98 -15.66 9.31
CA MET A 1 -7.01 -15.06 8.36
C MET A 1 -7.43 -13.63 8.09
N LYS A 2 -6.48 -12.69 7.98
CA LYS A 2 -6.79 -11.29 7.63
C LYS A 2 -6.95 -11.16 6.11
N LEU A 3 -7.87 -10.30 5.67
CA LEU A 3 -8.05 -9.99 4.25
C LEU A 3 -6.80 -9.29 3.71
N LYS A 4 -6.35 -9.69 2.51
CA LYS A 4 -5.17 -9.12 1.86
C LYS A 4 -5.62 -8.22 0.72
N ILE A 5 -5.15 -6.98 0.70
CA ILE A 5 -5.52 -5.98 -0.30
C ILE A 5 -4.28 -5.61 -1.11
N GLY A 6 -4.29 -5.96 -2.39
CA GLY A 6 -3.25 -5.57 -3.34
C GLY A 6 -3.38 -4.12 -3.75
N VAL A 7 -2.34 -3.32 -3.55
CA VAL A 7 -2.27 -1.93 -4.04
C VAL A 7 -1.25 -1.84 -5.18
N MET A 8 -1.76 -1.59 -6.39
CA MET A 8 -0.97 -1.47 -7.62
C MET A 8 -1.01 -0.02 -8.14
N GLY A 9 0.01 0.36 -8.90
CA GLY A 9 0.08 1.68 -9.50
C GLY A 9 1.47 1.98 -10.05
N SER A 10 1.61 3.15 -10.67
CA SER A 10 2.89 3.54 -11.27
C SER A 10 4.01 3.66 -10.23
N ALA A 11 5.16 3.08 -10.58
CA ALA A 11 6.39 3.18 -9.80
C ALA A 11 7.19 4.47 -10.07
N SER A 12 6.98 5.09 -11.23
CA SER A 12 7.78 6.21 -11.72
C SER A 12 6.97 7.17 -12.61
N GLY A 13 7.63 8.21 -13.15
CA GLY A 13 7.00 9.22 -13.99
C GLY A 13 6.32 10.35 -13.19
N LYS A 14 5.32 10.98 -13.79
CA LYS A 14 4.61 12.10 -13.17
C LYS A 14 3.64 11.56 -12.11
N LEU A 15 4.03 11.70 -10.85
CA LEU A 15 3.25 11.28 -9.69
C LEU A 15 2.84 12.52 -8.88
N PRO A 16 1.68 13.15 -9.19
CA PRO A 16 1.21 14.33 -8.47
C PRO A 16 1.16 14.07 -6.96
N LYS A 17 1.53 15.09 -6.16
CA LYS A 17 1.55 14.98 -4.70
C LYS A 17 0.18 14.55 -4.14
N ALA A 18 -0.91 15.06 -4.70
CA ALA A 18 -2.27 14.67 -4.30
C ALA A 18 -2.53 13.17 -4.46
N HIS A 19 -2.11 12.56 -5.57
CA HIS A 19 -2.30 11.13 -5.79
C HIS A 19 -1.39 10.28 -4.90
N LYS A 20 -0.18 10.76 -4.58
CA LYS A 20 0.69 10.13 -3.59
C LYS A 20 0.06 10.15 -2.20
N LEU A 21 -0.56 11.26 -1.82
CA LEU A 21 -1.27 11.39 -0.55
C LEU A 21 -2.47 10.44 -0.50
N LEU A 22 -3.26 10.34 -1.57
CA LEU A 22 -4.35 9.37 -1.66
C LEU A 22 -3.87 7.92 -1.52
N ALA A 23 -2.76 7.56 -2.17
CA ALA A 23 -2.18 6.22 -2.02
C ALA A 23 -1.73 5.95 -0.57
N TYR A 24 -1.15 6.96 0.09
CA TYR A 24 -0.80 6.88 1.52
C TYR A 24 -2.04 6.71 2.41
N GLU A 25 -3.08 7.50 2.20
CA GLU A 25 -4.34 7.42 2.93
C GLU A 25 -5.05 6.08 2.73
N LEU A 26 -5.00 5.53 1.50
CA LEU A 26 -5.48 4.19 1.20
C LEU A 26 -4.76 3.14 2.05
N GLY A 27 -3.44 3.22 2.15
CA GLY A 27 -2.66 2.35 3.03
C GLY A 27 -3.08 2.45 4.49
N CYS A 28 -3.28 3.67 5.00
CA CYS A 28 -3.79 3.90 6.35
C CYS A 28 -5.14 3.22 6.55
N ALA A 29 -6.08 3.41 5.62
CA ALA A 29 -7.42 2.84 5.70
C ALA A 29 -7.41 1.31 5.69
N ILE A 30 -6.56 0.67 4.87
CA ILE A 30 -6.41 -0.80 4.87
C ILE A 30 -5.96 -1.29 6.24
N ALA A 31 -4.95 -0.63 6.84
CA ALA A 31 -4.46 -1.01 8.16
C ALA A 31 -5.47 -0.77 9.28
N GLU A 32 -6.23 0.33 9.23
CA GLU A 32 -7.29 0.64 10.20
C GLU A 32 -8.44 -0.37 10.16
N ASN A 33 -8.66 -1.03 9.01
CA ASN A 33 -9.65 -2.09 8.84
C ASN A 33 -9.09 -3.51 9.09
N ASP A 34 -7.98 -3.63 9.81
CA ASP A 34 -7.31 -4.89 10.16
C ASP A 34 -6.97 -5.78 8.94
N CYS A 35 -6.70 -5.16 7.80
CA CYS A 35 -6.32 -5.84 6.57
C CYS A 35 -4.80 -5.79 6.34
N ILE A 36 -4.29 -6.73 5.55
CA ILE A 36 -2.89 -6.78 5.12
C ILE A 36 -2.75 -6.00 3.81
N THR A 37 -1.84 -5.03 3.76
CA THR A 37 -1.50 -4.34 2.51
C THR A 37 -0.46 -5.15 1.74
N VAL A 38 -0.75 -5.51 0.48
CA VAL A 38 0.19 -6.21 -0.40
C VAL A 38 0.63 -5.28 -1.52
N THR A 39 1.93 -5.23 -1.78
CA THR A 39 2.57 -4.45 -2.85
C THR A 39 3.65 -5.28 -3.52
N GLY A 40 4.16 -4.85 -4.68
CA GLY A 40 5.28 -5.52 -5.38
C GLY A 40 6.67 -4.94 -5.09
N ALA A 41 6.92 -4.40 -3.89
CA ALA A 41 8.19 -3.74 -3.49
C ALA A 41 8.66 -2.57 -4.37
N CYS A 42 7.78 -2.01 -5.21
CA CYS A 42 8.12 -0.92 -6.12
C CYS A 42 8.01 0.46 -5.45
N PRO A 43 8.75 1.50 -5.92
CA PRO A 43 8.55 2.89 -5.53
C PRO A 43 7.20 3.43 -6.02
N GLY A 44 6.95 4.74 -5.88
CA GLY A 44 5.74 5.38 -6.39
C GLY A 44 4.51 5.13 -5.51
N PHE A 45 3.33 4.94 -6.11
CA PHE A 45 2.08 4.76 -5.35
C PHE A 45 2.07 3.53 -4.44
N PRO A 46 2.56 2.34 -4.86
CA PRO A 46 2.64 1.18 -3.97
C PRO A 46 3.45 1.45 -2.70
N LEU A 47 4.57 2.17 -2.82
CA LEU A 47 5.38 2.54 -1.67
C LEU A 47 4.65 3.50 -0.73
N GLU A 48 3.88 4.46 -1.25
CA GLU A 48 3.11 5.38 -0.41
C GLU A 48 2.02 4.63 0.38
N ALA A 49 1.32 3.68 -0.24
CA ALA A 49 0.37 2.82 0.47
C ALA A 49 1.04 1.94 1.54
N ALA A 50 2.17 1.32 1.20
CA ALA A 50 2.96 0.55 2.17
C ALA A 50 3.39 1.42 3.38
N LYS A 51 3.79 2.68 3.14
CA LYS A 51 4.10 3.63 4.21
C LYS A 51 2.86 3.89 5.05
N GLY A 52 1.74 4.28 4.47
CA GLY A 52 0.50 4.57 5.20
C GLY A 52 0.07 3.43 6.11
N ALA A 53 0.04 2.21 5.56
CA ALA A 53 -0.30 1.01 6.32
C ALA A 53 0.67 0.77 7.49
N SER A 54 1.98 0.86 7.23
CA SER A 54 3.00 0.70 8.27
C SER A 54 2.91 1.78 9.36
N ARG A 55 2.55 3.03 9.01
CA ARG A 55 2.37 4.11 10.00
C ARG A 55 1.20 3.87 10.95
N LYS A 56 0.21 3.09 10.53
CA LYS A 56 -0.93 2.67 11.37
C LYS A 56 -0.69 1.33 12.08
N GLY A 57 0.52 0.78 12.01
CA GLY A 57 0.85 -0.52 12.60
C GLY A 57 0.28 -1.72 11.82
N GLY A 58 -0.22 -1.49 10.61
CA GLY A 58 -0.74 -2.54 9.74
C GLY A 58 0.37 -3.44 9.17
N ALA A 59 0.00 -4.68 8.87
CA ALA A 59 0.90 -5.62 8.23
C ALA A 59 1.05 -5.29 6.73
N VAL A 60 2.29 -5.31 6.25
CA VAL A 60 2.63 -5.02 4.86
C VAL A 60 3.43 -6.17 4.28
N CYS A 61 2.91 -6.82 3.24
CA CYS A 61 3.72 -7.71 2.39
C CYS A 61 4.17 -6.95 1.14
N ARG A 62 5.45 -7.08 0.79
CA ARG A 62 6.05 -6.43 -0.39
C ARG A 62 6.35 -7.41 -1.53
N ASP A 63 5.86 -8.63 -1.40
CA ASP A 63 5.90 -9.64 -2.44
C ASP A 63 4.47 -9.88 -2.93
N ILE A 64 4.26 -9.80 -4.25
CA ILE A 64 2.96 -10.02 -4.87
C ILE A 64 2.46 -11.46 -4.65
N SER A 65 3.38 -12.43 -4.47
CA SER A 65 3.05 -13.82 -4.20
C SER A 65 2.29 -14.01 -2.87
N CYS A 66 2.32 -13.01 -1.98
CA CYS A 66 1.53 -13.01 -0.75
C CYS A 66 0.02 -12.89 -0.98
N ILE A 67 -0.47 -12.51 -2.16
CA ILE A 67 -1.92 -12.36 -2.40
C ILE A 67 -2.64 -13.71 -2.35
N GLU A 68 -2.01 -14.77 -2.85
CA GLU A 68 -2.58 -16.12 -2.93
C GLU A 68 -2.70 -16.83 -1.57
#